data_AF-A0A510NVI4-F1
#
_entry.id   AF-A0A510NVI4-F1
#
_cell.length_a   1.000
_cell.length_b   1.000
_cell.length_c   1.000
_cell.angle_alpha   90.00
_cell.angle_beta   90.00
_cell.angle_gamma   90.00
#
_symmetry.space_group_name_H-M   'P 1'
#
loop_
_entity.id
_entity.type
_entity.pdbx_description
1 polymer ?
#
loop_
_entity_poly.entity_id
_entity_poly.type
_entity_poly.pdbx_seq_one_letter_code
_entity_poly.pdbx_strand_id
1 'polypeptide(L)'
;MVPAILHRIVHGSSTPEPWQKALLTTRPALLPGYRRYRVQNADYPAILPYTPPSDSSVLGVVVTGLTEGDVLRLDIFEGTMYEKRAVKVKVPKRSDKDNEDDTSLQKGLDQTAHLTGKQQEDDEMEEVDATTYVWTDPEEDLDMGSEWDFESFKRDKLQWWITAPESEL
;
A
#
# COMPACT_ATOMS: atom_id res chain seq x y z
N MET A 1 -0.42 2.37 -0.36
CA MET A 1 -1.32 3.42 -0.87
C MET A 1 -1.97 4.13 0.31
N VAL A 2 -2.22 5.45 0.20
CA VAL A 2 -2.91 6.23 1.24
C VAL A 2 -4.43 6.06 1.07
N PRO A 3 -5.23 5.87 2.14
CA PRO A 3 -6.69 5.67 2.03
C PRO A 3 -7.42 6.76 1.23
N ALA A 4 -7.01 8.02 1.36
CA ALA A 4 -7.59 9.13 0.61
C ALA A 4 -7.39 9.02 -0.92
N ILE A 5 -6.22 8.53 -1.37
CA ILE A 5 -5.92 8.33 -2.80
C ILE A 5 -6.74 7.16 -3.34
N LEU A 6 -6.83 6.07 -2.57
CA LEU A 6 -7.65 4.92 -2.92
C LEU A 6 -9.11 5.33 -3.16
N HIS A 7 -9.71 6.05 -2.21
CA HIS A 7 -11.10 6.50 -2.36
C HIS A 7 -11.29 7.45 -3.54
N ARG A 8 -10.30 8.31 -3.81
CA ARG A 8 -10.33 9.17 -5.00
C ARG A 8 -10.36 8.37 -6.30
N ILE A 9 -9.52 7.34 -6.43
CA ILE A 9 -9.47 6.49 -7.63
C ILE A 9 -10.74 5.64 -7.75
N VAL A 10 -11.20 5.05 -6.64
CA VAL A 10 -12.29 4.08 -6.63
C VAL A 10 -13.66 4.77 -6.73
N HIS A 11 -13.87 5.86 -5.99
CA HIS A 11 -15.17 6.55 -5.91
C HIS A 11 -15.21 7.91 -6.63
N GLY A 12 -14.10 8.37 -7.20
CA GLY A 12 -14.01 9.69 -7.83
C GLY A 12 -13.98 10.85 -6.83
N SER A 13 -13.90 10.58 -5.53
CA SER A 13 -13.88 11.59 -4.47
C SER A 13 -12.93 11.18 -3.34
N SER A 14 -12.13 12.12 -2.86
CA SER A 14 -11.24 11.92 -1.71
C SER A 14 -12.00 11.81 -0.38
N THR A 15 -13.25 12.30 -0.34
CA THR A 15 -14.18 12.19 0.79
C THR A 15 -15.46 11.50 0.34
N PRO A 16 -15.45 10.17 0.17
CA PRO A 16 -16.65 9.43 -0.20
C PRO A 16 -17.62 9.35 0.98
N GLU A 17 -18.88 9.04 0.67
CA GLU A 17 -19.94 8.89 1.67
C GLU A 17 -19.65 7.72 2.63
N PRO A 18 -20.14 7.75 3.88
CA PRO A 18 -19.84 6.73 4.87
C PRO A 18 -20.16 5.30 4.42
N TRP A 19 -21.23 5.11 3.64
CA TRP A 19 -21.61 3.81 3.09
C TRP A 19 -20.62 3.32 2.02
N GLN A 20 -20.01 4.22 1.25
CA GLN A 20 -18.97 3.87 0.28
C GLN A 20 -17.68 3.48 0.98
N LYS A 21 -17.33 4.17 2.07
CA LYS A 21 -16.20 3.78 2.94
C LYS A 21 -16.40 2.40 3.55
N ALA A 22 -17.62 2.11 4.02
CA ALA A 22 -17.95 0.83 4.64
C ALA A 22 -17.89 -0.37 3.67
N LEU A 23 -17.86 -0.13 2.35
CA LEU A 23 -17.68 -1.20 1.36
C LEU A 23 -16.23 -1.67 1.25
N LEU A 24 -15.27 -0.83 1.64
CA LEU A 24 -13.84 -1.12 1.54
C LEU A 24 -13.25 -1.32 2.93
N THR A 25 -12.73 -2.51 3.20
CA THR A 25 -11.99 -2.78 4.43
C THR A 25 -10.50 -2.72 4.14
N THR A 26 -9.82 -1.82 4.86
CA THR A 26 -8.36 -1.68 4.80
C THR A 26 -7.73 -2.32 6.05
N ARG A 27 -6.67 -3.10 5.87
CA ARG A 27 -5.92 -3.73 6.96
C ARG A 27 -4.41 -3.49 6.76
N PRO A 28 -3.64 -3.22 7.82
CA PRO A 28 -2.18 -3.24 7.73
C PRO A 28 -1.70 -4.59 7.20
N ALA A 29 -0.66 -4.57 6.35
CA ALA A 29 -0.12 -5.77 5.74
C ALA A 29 1.39 -5.65 5.53
N LEU A 30 2.08 -6.78 5.57
CA LEU A 30 3.49 -6.94 5.27
C LEU A 30 3.64 -7.81 4.02
N LEU A 31 4.37 -7.31 3.02
CA LEU A 31 4.67 -8.03 1.79
C LEU A 31 6.14 -8.50 1.81
N PRO A 32 6.42 -9.78 2.10
CA PRO A 32 7.78 -10.31 2.14
C PRO A 32 8.37 -10.50 0.73
N GLY A 33 9.69 -10.39 0.59
CA GLY A 33 10.39 -10.62 -0.67
C GLY A 33 10.36 -9.47 -1.68
N TYR A 34 9.92 -8.29 -1.22
CA TYR A 34 9.84 -7.09 -2.03
C TYR A 34 10.52 -5.92 -1.31
N ARG A 35 10.93 -4.92 -2.09
CA ARG A 35 11.49 -3.66 -1.58
C ARG A 35 10.88 -2.47 -2.30
N ARG A 36 10.72 -1.37 -1.57
CA ARG A 36 10.28 -0.09 -2.11
C ARG A 36 11.46 0.76 -2.53
N TYR A 37 11.39 1.29 -3.74
CA TYR A 37 12.34 2.21 -4.32
C TYR A 37 11.64 3.52 -4.67
N ARG A 38 12.39 4.62 -4.63
CA ARG A 38 11.90 5.90 -5.09
C ARG A 38 12.06 5.97 -6.60
N VAL A 39 10.98 6.32 -7.32
CA VAL A 39 11.07 6.63 -8.76
C VAL A 39 11.64 8.05 -8.92
N GLN A 40 12.61 8.22 -9.80
CA GLN A 40 13.24 9.51 -10.06
C GLN A 40 12.21 10.49 -10.64
N ASN A 41 12.23 11.74 -10.14
CA ASN A 41 11.31 12.81 -10.55
C ASN A 41 9.81 12.50 -10.37
N ALA A 42 9.47 11.46 -9.61
CA ALA A 42 8.10 11.09 -9.31
C ALA A 42 7.84 11.10 -7.79
N ASP A 43 6.59 11.34 -7.43
CA ASP A 43 6.12 11.35 -6.04
C ASP A 43 5.46 10.01 -5.64
N TYR A 44 5.61 8.95 -6.47
CA TYR A 44 5.12 7.60 -6.19
C TYR A 44 6.27 6.59 -6.06
N PRO A 45 6.13 5.54 -5.22
CA PRO A 45 7.15 4.52 -5.05
C PRO A 45 7.01 3.39 -6.08
N ALA A 46 8.14 2.80 -6.46
CA ALA A 46 8.20 1.52 -7.18
C ALA A 46 8.36 0.38 -6.18
N ILE A 47 7.71 -0.75 -6.45
CA ILE A 47 7.91 -2.00 -5.71
C ILE A 47 8.54 -3.00 -6.65
N LEU A 48 9.65 -3.60 -6.23
CA LEU A 48 10.38 -4.61 -6.98
C LEU A 48 10.65 -5.84 -6.11
N PRO A 49 10.73 -7.04 -6.72
CA PRO A 49 11.20 -8.24 -6.03
C PRO A 49 12.62 -8.02 -5.52
N TYR A 50 12.91 -8.48 -4.30
CA TYR A 50 14.23 -8.40 -3.71
C TYR A 50 14.82 -9.79 -3.51
N THR A 51 16.10 -9.97 -3.84
CA THR A 51 16.82 -11.23 -3.68
C THR A 51 18.03 -11.06 -2.77
N PRO A 52 18.16 -11.84 -1.68
CA PRO A 52 17.27 -12.94 -1.27
C PRO A 52 15.93 -12.46 -0.66
N PRO A 53 14.81 -13.18 -0.87
CA PRO A 53 13.48 -12.74 -0.42
C PRO A 53 13.31 -12.61 1.10
N SER A 54 14.16 -13.27 1.89
CA SER A 54 14.14 -13.24 3.35
C SER A 54 14.57 -11.91 3.95
N ASP A 55 15.31 -11.11 3.16
CA ASP A 55 16.04 -9.96 3.69
C ASP A 55 15.29 -8.65 3.46
N SER A 56 14.09 -8.71 2.86
CA SER A 56 13.29 -7.51 2.61
C SER A 56 11.80 -7.78 2.71
N SER A 57 11.10 -6.77 3.19
CA SER A 57 9.65 -6.76 3.29
C SER A 57 9.12 -5.34 3.13
N VAL A 58 7.93 -5.21 2.55
CA VAL A 58 7.25 -3.93 2.35
C VAL A 58 6.06 -3.83 3.29
N LEU A 59 6.11 -2.88 4.22
CA LEU A 59 4.95 -2.52 5.04
C LEU A 59 3.96 -1.67 4.24
N GLY A 60 2.71 -2.10 4.21
CA GLY A 60 1.65 -1.43 3.49
C GLY A 60 0.27 -1.71 4.08
N VAL A 61 -0.73 -1.64 3.20
CA VAL A 61 -2.13 -1.84 3.52
C VAL A 61 -2.72 -2.75 2.45
N VAL A 62 -3.42 -3.80 2.87
CA VAL A 62 -4.28 -4.59 2.00
C VAL A 62 -5.67 -4.00 2.00
N VAL A 63 -6.30 -3.97 0.83
CA VAL A 63 -7.66 -3.47 0.63
C VAL A 63 -8.52 -4.65 0.18
N THR A 64 -9.66 -4.82 0.83
CA THR A 64 -10.66 -5.85 0.50
C THR A 64 -12.02 -5.20 0.29
N GLY A 65 -12.91 -5.87 -0.45
CA GLY A 65 -14.22 -5.33 -0.84
C GLY A 65 -14.23 -4.54 -2.16
N LEU A 66 -13.13 -4.56 -2.91
CA LEU A 66 -13.04 -3.96 -4.25
C LEU A 66 -13.89 -4.75 -5.25
N THR A 67 -14.70 -4.04 -6.03
CA THR A 67 -15.42 -4.62 -7.18
C THR A 67 -14.50 -4.70 -8.40
N GLU A 68 -14.89 -5.48 -9.42
CA GLU A 68 -14.16 -5.55 -10.69
C GLU A 68 -13.99 -4.16 -11.34
N GLY A 69 -15.00 -3.29 -11.21
CA GLY A 69 -14.93 -1.92 -11.71
C GLY A 69 -13.90 -1.07 -10.96
N ASP A 70 -13.72 -1.31 -9.66
CA ASP A 70 -12.73 -0.60 -8.84
C ASP A 70 -11.32 -1.05 -9.19
N VAL A 71 -11.14 -2.35 -9.39
CA VAL A 71 -9.88 -2.94 -9.86
C VAL A 71 -9.51 -2.41 -11.25
N LEU A 72 -10.48 -2.24 -12.15
CA LEU A 72 -10.24 -1.65 -13.47
C LEU A 72 -9.78 -0.19 -13.38
N ARG A 73 -10.37 0.61 -12.48
CA ARG A 73 -9.92 2.01 -12.26
C ARG A 73 -8.49 2.06 -11.71
N LEU A 74 -8.14 1.14 -10.82
CA LEU A 74 -6.77 0.99 -10.33
C LEU A 74 -5.81 0.63 -11.47
N ASP A 75 -6.20 -0.30 -12.35
CA ASP A 75 -5.36 -0.66 -13.52
C ASP A 75 -5.10 0.54 -14.44
N ILE A 76 -6.12 1.37 -14.68
CA ILE A 76 -5.97 2.59 -15.49
C ILE A 76 -5.07 3.60 -14.79
N PHE A 77 -5.20 3.75 -13.47
CA PHE A 77 -4.42 4.70 -12.68
C PHE A 77 -2.94 4.34 -12.60
N GLU A 78 -2.61 3.06 -12.34
CA GLU A 78 -1.22 2.58 -12.26
C GLU A 78 -0.54 2.62 -13.64
N GLY A 79 -1.33 2.48 -14.71
CA GLY A 79 -0.86 2.60 -16.09
C GLY A 79 -0.01 1.41 -16.55
N THR A 80 0.83 1.64 -17.56
CA THR A 80 1.65 0.57 -18.18
C THR A 80 2.99 0.33 -17.49
N MET A 81 3.37 1.21 -16.55
CA MET A 81 4.66 1.16 -15.84
C MET A 81 4.69 0.10 -14.74
N TYR A 82 3.51 -0.46 -14.41
CA TYR A 82 3.35 -1.50 -13.41
C TYR A 82 2.60 -2.71 -13.99
N GLU A 83 3.02 -3.90 -13.57
CA GLU A 83 2.34 -5.15 -13.84
C GLU A 83 1.62 -5.66 -12.60
N LYS A 84 0.38 -6.08 -12.78
CA LYS A 84 -0.41 -6.72 -11.74
C LYS A 84 0.12 -8.12 -11.45
N ARG A 85 0.56 -8.38 -10.21
CA ARG A 85 1.06 -9.70 -9.77
C ARG A 85 0.31 -10.21 -8.55
N ALA A 86 0.02 -11.51 -8.56
CA ALA A 86 -0.50 -12.22 -7.40
C ALA A 86 0.63 -12.45 -6.38
N VAL A 87 0.38 -12.09 -5.14
CA VAL A 87 1.34 -12.15 -4.04
C VAL A 87 0.69 -12.65 -2.77
N LYS A 88 1.50 -13.20 -1.86
CA LYS A 88 1.07 -13.53 -0.49
C LYS A 88 1.55 -12.44 0.44
N VAL A 89 0.61 -11.85 1.19
CA VAL A 89 0.91 -10.84 2.20
C VAL A 89 0.58 -11.39 3.59
N LYS A 90 1.36 -10.98 4.59
CA LYS A 90 1.07 -11.26 5.99
C LYS A 90 0.25 -10.12 6.57
N VAL A 91 -0.89 -10.43 7.17
CA VAL A 91 -1.75 -9.43 7.83
C VAL A 91 -1.90 -9.79 9.31
N PRO A 92 -1.93 -8.82 10.24
CA PRO A 92 -2.18 -9.11 11.64
C PRO A 92 -3.55 -9.79 11.81
N LYS A 93 -3.60 -10.87 12.59
CA LYS A 93 -4.85 -11.53 12.97
C LYS A 93 -5.75 -10.52 13.70
N ARG A 94 -7.00 -10.38 13.26
CA ARG A 94 -7.96 -9.49 13.92
C ARG A 94 -8.14 -9.92 15.38
N SER A 95 -7.90 -9.00 16.31
CA SER A 95 -8.47 -9.09 17.64
C SER A 95 -9.87 -8.44 17.60
N ASP A 96 -10.86 -8.99 18.30
CA ASP A 96 -12.27 -8.58 18.22
C ASP A 96 -12.60 -7.12 18.67
N LYS A 97 -11.62 -6.22 18.75
CA LYS A 97 -11.73 -4.91 19.43
C LYS A 97 -11.38 -3.67 18.60
N ASP A 98 -11.25 -3.77 17.28
CA ASP A 98 -10.88 -2.61 16.47
C ASP A 98 -12.09 -2.00 15.75
N ASN A 99 -12.57 -0.88 16.30
CA ASN A 99 -13.49 0.04 15.62
C ASN A 99 -12.75 0.68 14.42
N GLU A 100 -13.43 0.70 13.27
CA GLU A 100 -12.97 1.29 11.99
C GLU A 100 -12.88 2.82 12.07
N ASP A 101 -11.86 3.33 12.77
CA ASP A 101 -11.50 4.75 12.74
C ASP A 101 -10.10 4.91 12.14
N ASP A 102 -9.82 6.00 11.40
CA ASP A 102 -8.56 6.22 10.66
C ASP A 102 -7.30 6.16 11.58
N THR A 103 -7.48 6.46 12.87
CA THR A 103 -6.46 6.30 13.92
C THR A 103 -6.04 4.83 14.15
N SER A 104 -6.93 3.88 13.86
CA SER A 104 -6.67 2.44 14.00
C SER A 104 -5.68 1.92 12.95
N LEU A 105 -5.70 2.47 11.73
CA LEU A 105 -4.80 2.06 10.65
C LEU A 105 -3.36 2.45 10.98
N GLN A 106 -3.11 3.69 11.38
CA GLN A 106 -1.76 4.13 11.74
C GLN A 106 -1.19 3.28 12.88
N LYS A 107 -1.98 3.04 13.93
CA LYS A 107 -1.60 2.18 15.05
C LYS A 107 -1.34 0.74 14.62
N GLY A 108 -2.16 0.20 13.70
CA GLY A 108 -1.99 -1.13 13.15
C GLY A 108 -0.74 -1.25 12.27
N LEU A 109 -0.37 -0.21 11.51
CA LEU A 109 0.90 -0.16 10.79
C LEU A 109 2.09 -0.16 11.75
N ASP A 110 2.03 0.63 12.83
CA ASP A 110 3.11 0.70 13.83
C ASP A 110 3.28 -0.65 14.54
N GLN A 111 2.17 -1.34 14.86
CA GLN A 111 2.19 -2.70 15.39
C GLN A 111 2.78 -3.70 14.39
N THR A 112 2.35 -3.66 13.14
CA THR A 112 2.86 -4.56 12.08
C THR A 112 4.36 -4.36 11.88
N ALA A 113 4.83 -3.10 11.86
CA ALA A 113 6.25 -2.77 11.79
C ALA A 113 7.04 -3.31 12.98
N HIS A 114 6.44 -3.33 14.17
CA HIS A 114 7.06 -3.86 15.39
C HIS A 114 7.18 -5.38 15.41
N LEU A 115 6.30 -6.07 14.68
CA LEU A 115 6.27 -7.52 14.55
C LEU A 115 7.25 -8.01 13.47
N THR A 116 7.56 -7.20 12.45
CA THR A 116 8.49 -7.53 11.37
C THR A 116 9.84 -8.01 11.91
N GLY A 117 10.25 -9.23 11.55
CA GLY A 117 11.54 -9.80 11.94
C GLY A 117 11.61 -10.34 13.38
N LYS A 118 10.48 -10.41 14.09
CA LYS A 118 10.37 -11.08 15.39
C LYS A 118 9.77 -12.48 15.24
N GLN A 119 10.10 -13.38 16.18
CA GLN A 119 9.52 -14.73 16.22
C GLN A 119 7.98 -14.75 16.31
N GLN A 120 7.36 -13.67 16.77
CA GLN A 120 5.90 -13.52 16.88
C GLN A 120 5.21 -13.21 15.55
N GLU A 121 5.96 -12.90 14.47
CA GLU A 121 5.38 -12.60 13.15
C GLU A 121 4.47 -13.72 12.65
N ASP A 122 4.92 -14.98 12.75
CA ASP A 122 4.15 -16.13 12.24
C ASP A 122 2.99 -16.54 13.17
N ASP A 123 3.07 -16.21 14.47
CA ASP A 123 2.02 -16.51 15.45
C ASP A 123 0.89 -15.48 15.42
N GLU A 124 1.21 -14.19 15.21
CA GLU A 124 0.24 -13.09 15.26
C GLU A 124 -0.24 -12.62 13.88
N MET A 125 0.41 -13.05 12.79
CA MET A 125 -0.04 -12.77 11.43
C MET A 125 -0.62 -13.99 10.74
N GLU A 126 -1.50 -13.75 9.77
CA GLU A 126 -2.02 -14.74 8.83
C GLU A 126 -1.61 -14.37 7.41
N GLU A 127 -1.36 -15.38 6.57
CA GLU A 127 -1.09 -15.16 5.15
C GLU A 127 -2.39 -15.03 4.37
N VAL A 128 -2.46 -14.00 3.53
CA VAL A 128 -3.61 -13.70 2.67
C VAL A 128 -3.12 -13.54 1.23
N ASP A 129 -3.86 -14.16 0.31
CA ASP A 129 -3.63 -13.96 -1.12
C ASP A 129 -4.13 -12.58 -1.51
N ALA A 130 -3.25 -11.80 -2.14
CA ALA A 130 -3.52 -10.45 -2.58
C ALA A 130 -2.94 -10.21 -3.98
N THR A 131 -3.27 -9.06 -4.53
CA THR A 131 -2.72 -8.60 -5.80
C THR A 131 -2.02 -7.27 -5.57
N THR A 132 -0.84 -7.11 -6.15
CA THR A 132 -0.05 -5.87 -6.06
C THR A 132 0.46 -5.46 -7.43
N TYR A 133 0.87 -4.20 -7.54
CA TYR A 133 1.43 -3.62 -8.75
C TYR A 133 2.94 -3.55 -8.60
N VAL A 134 3.66 -4.26 -9.48
CA VAL A 134 5.11 -4.38 -9.47
C VAL A 134 5.67 -3.57 -10.63
N TRP A 135 6.69 -2.76 -10.35
CA TRP A 135 7.34 -1.92 -11.37
C TRP A 135 7.95 -2.78 -12.47
N THR A 136 7.69 -2.43 -13.73
CA THR A 136 8.23 -3.16 -14.90
C THR A 136 9.21 -2.35 -15.73
N ASP A 137 9.25 -1.04 -15.53
CA ASP A 137 10.14 -0.14 -16.25
C ASP A 137 11.61 -0.27 -15.75
N PRO A 138 12.59 0.29 -16.48
CA PRO A 138 14.00 0.13 -16.15
C PRO A 138 14.35 0.58 -14.72
N GLU A 139 15.23 -0.19 -14.06
CA GLU A 139 15.74 0.17 -12.73
C GLU A 139 16.58 1.47 -12.72
N GLU A 140 17.01 1.93 -13.90
CA GLU A 140 17.71 3.21 -14.08
C GLU A 140 16.85 4.41 -13.70
N ASP A 141 15.53 4.29 -13.81
CA ASP A 141 14.56 5.30 -13.39
C ASP A 141 14.32 5.29 -11.87
N LEU A 142 14.98 4.37 -11.15
CA LEU A 142 14.84 4.23 -9.71
C LEU A 142 16.09 4.74 -9.00
N ASP A 143 15.89 5.39 -7.86
CA ASP A 143 16.96 5.69 -6.93
C ASP A 143 17.28 4.43 -6.12
N MET A 144 18.16 3.58 -6.66
CA MET A 144 18.62 2.35 -5.99
C MET A 144 19.53 2.63 -4.79
N GLY A 145 20.02 3.86 -4.63
CA GLY A 145 20.95 4.26 -3.57
C GLY A 145 20.26 4.63 -2.26
N SER A 146 18.94 4.87 -2.29
CA SER A 146 18.17 5.33 -1.13
C SER A 146 16.95 4.44 -0.92
N GLU A 147 16.82 3.85 0.27
CA GLU A 147 15.55 3.24 0.67
C GLU A 147 14.48 4.33 0.73
N TRP A 148 13.36 4.08 0.08
CA TRP A 148 12.23 5.00 0.17
C TRP A 148 11.65 4.93 1.59
N ASP A 149 11.87 6.01 2.35
CA ASP A 149 11.35 6.14 3.70
C ASP A 149 9.87 6.59 3.68
N PHE A 150 9.00 5.66 4.08
CA PHE A 150 7.55 5.86 4.16
C PHE A 150 7.16 6.94 5.18
N GLU A 151 7.96 7.15 6.23
CA GLU A 151 7.67 8.18 7.24
C GLU A 151 7.92 9.58 6.70
N SER A 152 9.02 9.78 5.97
CA SER A 152 9.34 11.05 5.31
C SER A 152 8.27 11.44 4.25
N PHE A 153 7.77 10.49 3.46
CA PHE A 153 6.71 10.76 2.47
C PHE A 153 5.39 11.19 3.11
N LYS A 154 4.96 10.49 4.17
CA LYS A 154 3.71 10.81 4.89
C LYS A 154 3.74 12.23 5.47
N ARG A 155 4.89 12.67 5.97
CA ARG A 155 5.05 13.99 6.57
C ARG A 155 5.09 15.11 5.53
N ASP A 156 5.77 14.90 4.41
CA ASP A 156 6.17 16.01 3.54
C ASP A 156 5.33 16.15 2.26
N LYS A 157 4.67 15.09 1.78
CA LYS A 157 4.00 15.06 0.45
C LYS A 157 2.52 14.69 0.48
N LEU A 158 2.02 14.15 1.58
CA LEU A 158 0.64 13.67 1.74
C LEU A 158 -0.42 14.75 1.51
N GLN A 159 -0.19 15.96 2.03
CA GLN A 159 -1.11 17.09 1.90
C GLN A 159 -1.34 17.52 0.44
N TRP A 160 -0.30 17.42 -0.40
CA TRP A 160 -0.38 17.81 -1.81
C TRP A 160 -1.22 16.81 -2.61
N TRP A 161 -0.98 15.50 -2.44
CA TRP A 161 -1.73 14.44 -3.13
C TRP A 161 -3.22 14.40 -2.78
N ILE A 162 -3.59 14.81 -1.57
CA ILE A 162 -4.99 14.91 -1.14
C ILE A 162 -5.70 16.11 -1.80
N THR A 163 -4.95 17.16 -2.14
CA THR A 163 -5.50 18.47 -2.55
C THR A 163 -5.31 18.76 -4.04
N ALA A 164 -4.42 18.05 -4.74
CA ALA A 164 -4.08 18.33 -6.14
C ALA A 164 -5.30 18.15 -7.07
N PRO A 165 -5.55 19.09 -8.01
CA PRO A 165 -6.63 18.99 -8.98
C PRO A 165 -6.39 17.82 -9.95
N GLU A 166 -7.48 17.21 -10.44
CA GLU A 166 -7.47 16.00 -11.28
C GLU A 166 -6.69 16.13 -12.60
N SER A 167 -6.38 17.36 -13.03
CA SER A 167 -5.62 17.65 -14.25
C SER A 167 -4.09 17.56 -14.11
N GLU A 168 -3.57 17.37 -12.89
CA GLU A 168 -2.13 17.30 -12.60
C GLU A 168 -1.69 15.95 -12.00
N LEU A 169 -2.57 14.95 -12.06
CA LEU A 169 -2.29 13.55 -11.74
C LEU A 169 -2.06 12.77 -13.04
#